data_AF-A0A5N8Z7G2-F1
#
_entry.id   AF-A0A5N8Z7G2-F1
#
_cell.length_a   1.000
_cell.length_b   1.000
_cell.length_c   1.000
_cell.angle_alpha   90.00
_cell.angle_beta   90.00
_cell.angle_gamma   90.00
#
_symmetry.space_group_name_H-M   'P 1'
#
loop_
_entity.id
_entity.type
_entity.pdbx_description
1 polymer ?
#
loop_
_entity_poly.entity_id
_entity_poly.type
_entity_poly.pdbx_seq_one_letter_code
_entity_poly.pdbx_strand_id
1 'polypeptide(L)'
;MKVTGVKTYVIENESAPRSGGGEETGNWYIGGKYFLILELSTDEGIIGLGEKLTGSSFTGNMTWKDFKSQIQLVHETVEAFVIGKNPFDIE
;
A
#
# COMPACT_ATOMS: atom_id res chain seq x y z
N MET A 1 -4.92 0.81 24.48
CA MET A 1 -4.63 1.02 23.05
C MET A 1 -5.56 0.19 22.19
N LYS A 2 -6.26 0.84 21.27
CA LYS A 2 -7.14 0.23 20.28
C LYS A 2 -6.98 0.92 18.93
N VAL A 3 -7.09 0.15 17.85
CA VAL A 3 -7.15 0.73 16.49
C VAL A 3 -8.48 1.44 16.29
N THR A 4 -8.44 2.66 15.77
CA THR A 4 -9.62 3.54 15.60
C THR A 4 -9.97 3.81 14.14
N GLY A 5 -9.06 3.54 13.21
CA GLY A 5 -9.30 3.80 11.79
C GLY A 5 -8.16 3.35 10.90
N VAL A 6 -8.45 3.30 9.60
CA VAL A 6 -7.46 3.16 8.53
C VAL A 6 -7.63 4.26 7.50
N LYS A 7 -6.51 4.78 7.01
CA LYS A 7 -6.46 5.53 5.76
C LYS A 7 -5.58 4.81 4.76
N THR A 8 -5.85 5.04 3.49
CA THR A 8 -5.09 4.46 2.38
C THR A 8 -4.61 5.54 1.44
N TYR A 9 -3.37 5.43 0.99
CA TYR A 9 -2.76 6.34 0.02
C TYR A 9 -2.24 5.54 -1.17
N VAL A 10 -2.52 6.01 -2.38
CA VAL A 10 -1.87 5.51 -3.59
C VAL A 10 -0.79 6.51 -3.97
N ILE A 11 0.46 6.07 -3.92
CA ILE A 11 1.63 6.90 -4.23
C ILE A 11 2.21 6.43 -5.55
N GLU A 12 2.36 7.34 -6.50
CA GLU A 12 3.10 7.07 -7.74
C GLU A 12 4.59 7.18 -7.47
N ASN A 13 5.33 6.14 -7.83
CA ASN A 13 6.77 6.04 -7.68
C ASN A 13 7.46 6.81 -8.81
N GLU A 14 8.71 7.19 -8.57
CA GLU A 14 9.57 7.78 -9.59
C GLU A 14 10.27 6.69 -10.40
N SER A 15 10.30 6.85 -11.72
CA SER A 15 11.10 5.98 -12.58
C SER A 15 12.54 6.45 -12.60
N ALA A 16 13.49 5.53 -12.54
CA ALA A 16 14.92 5.84 -12.63
C ALA A 16 15.57 5.13 -13.84
N PRO A 17 16.59 5.74 -14.47
CA PRO A 17 17.37 5.09 -15.51
C PRO A 17 18.04 3.83 -14.96
N ARG A 18 17.86 2.69 -15.62
CA ARG A 18 18.50 1.44 -15.23
C ARG A 18 18.91 0.61 -16.43
N SER A 19 20.09 0.01 -16.33
CA SER A 19 20.57 -1.06 -17.20
C SER A 19 20.49 -2.39 -16.43
N GLY A 20 19.89 -3.42 -17.04
CA GLY A 20 19.73 -4.74 -16.45
C GLY A 20 18.52 -5.49 -16.99
N GLY A 21 18.61 -6.83 -17.08
CA GLY A 21 17.52 -7.68 -17.61
C GLY A 21 17.66 -8.06 -19.10
N GLY A 22 18.76 -7.70 -19.77
CA GLY A 22 19.02 -8.04 -21.18
C GLY A 22 18.50 -7.03 -22.20
N GLU A 23 17.87 -5.94 -21.75
CA GLU A 23 17.34 -4.86 -22.60
C GLU A 23 18.19 -3.56 -22.50
N GLU A 24 17.99 -2.64 -23.46
CA GLU A 24 18.61 -1.31 -23.45
C GLU A 24 18.22 -0.51 -22.19
N THR A 25 19.12 0.39 -21.76
CA THR A 25 18.91 1.27 -20.63
C THR A 25 17.61 2.08 -20.81
N GLY A 26 16.63 1.84 -19.94
CA GLY A 26 15.35 2.54 -19.93
C GLY A 26 15.07 3.18 -18.57
N ASN A 27 13.93 3.87 -18.44
CA ASN A 27 13.42 4.31 -17.15
C ASN A 27 12.52 3.22 -16.55
N TRP A 28 12.89 2.72 -15.37
CA TRP A 28 12.21 1.61 -14.69
C TRP A 28 11.74 2.05 -13.31
N TYR A 29 10.64 1.48 -12.83
CA TYR A 29 10.18 1.67 -11.45
C TYR A 29 10.76 0.56 -10.57
N ILE A 30 11.52 0.94 -9.54
CA ILE A 30 12.05 -0.02 -8.56
C ILE A 30 10.95 -0.32 -7.54
N GLY A 31 10.55 -1.59 -7.42
CA GLY A 31 9.46 -1.98 -6.51
C GLY A 31 8.05 -1.68 -7.05
N GLY A 32 7.92 -1.30 -8.33
CA GLY A 32 6.64 -1.04 -8.99
C GLY A 32 6.29 0.45 -9.12
N LYS A 33 5.33 0.75 -10.01
CA LYS A 33 4.91 2.12 -10.34
C LYS A 33 4.04 2.77 -9.26
N TYR A 34 3.23 2.00 -8.56
CA TYR A 34 2.29 2.52 -7.56
C TYR A 34 2.42 1.72 -6.26
N PHE A 35 2.49 2.43 -5.13
CA PHE A 35 2.45 1.85 -3.79
C PHE A 35 1.11 2.12 -3.13
N LEU A 36 0.54 1.11 -2.47
CA LEU A 36 -0.64 1.25 -1.63
C LEU A 36 -0.23 1.26 -0.16
N ILE A 37 -0.20 2.45 0.43
CA ILE A 37 0.15 2.65 1.83
C ILE A 37 -1.11 2.61 2.70
N LEU A 38 -1.01 1.96 3.85
CA LEU A 38 -2.01 1.92 4.90
C LEU A 38 -1.50 2.69 6.11
N GLU A 39 -2.36 3.51 6.70
CA GLU A 39 -2.11 4.24 7.94
C GLU A 39 -3.17 3.84 8.97
N LEU A 40 -2.77 3.12 10.00
CA LEU A 40 -3.62 2.73 11.12
C LEU A 40 -3.47 3.75 12.24
N SER A 41 -4.60 4.28 12.70
CA SER A 41 -4.66 5.19 13.86
C SER A 41 -5.09 4.42 15.11
N THR A 42 -4.61 4.86 16.27
CA THR A 42 -5.02 4.32 17.58
C THR A 42 -5.66 5.39 18.46
N ASP A 43 -6.37 4.96 19.50
CA ASP A 43 -6.98 5.84 20.51
C ASP A 43 -5.95 6.57 21.41
N GLU A 44 -4.70 6.12 21.41
CA GLU A 44 -3.58 6.74 22.13
C GLU A 44 -2.74 7.68 21.24
N GLY A 45 -3.16 7.90 19.99
CA GLY A 45 -2.48 8.80 19.05
C GLY A 45 -1.26 8.20 18.34
N ILE A 46 -0.97 6.91 18.53
CA ILE A 46 0.05 6.20 17.76
C ILE A 46 -0.48 5.91 16.36
N ILE A 47 0.39 6.12 15.37
CA ILE A 47 0.14 5.82 13.96
C ILE A 47 1.07 4.70 13.51
N GLY A 48 0.49 3.65 12.93
CA GLY A 48 1.22 2.57 12.27
C GLY A 48 1.15 2.72 10.75
N LEU A 49 2.28 2.60 10.07
CA LEU A 49 2.35 2.61 8.60
C LEU A 49 2.66 1.21 8.08
N GLY A 50 1.97 0.81 7.03
CA GLY A 50 2.20 -0.44 6.32
C GLY A 50 2.04 -0.26 4.82
N GLU A 51 2.55 -1.21 4.05
CA GLU A 51 2.42 -1.24 2.60
C GLU A 51 1.76 -2.55 2.18
N LYS A 52 0.74 -2.46 1.33
CA LYS A 52 0.33 -3.60 0.53
C LYS A 52 1.25 -3.67 -0.68
N LEU A 53 2.14 -4.67 -0.71
CA LEU A 53 3.06 -4.90 -1.83
C LEU A 53 2.29 -5.10 -3.15
N THR A 54 2.66 -4.30 -4.14
CA THR A 54 2.06 -4.27 -5.49
C THR A 54 3.11 -4.51 -6.58
N GLY A 55 4.40 -4.55 -6.20
CA GLY A 55 5.57 -4.27 -7.04
C GLY A 55 5.85 -5.11 -8.29
N SER A 56 5.05 -6.14 -8.57
CA SER A 56 5.17 -6.94 -9.79
C SER A 56 3.83 -7.24 -10.48
N SER A 57 2.70 -6.89 -9.87
CA SER A 57 1.37 -7.18 -10.40
C SER A 57 0.77 -6.01 -11.21
N PHE A 58 1.40 -4.84 -11.16
CA PHE A 58 0.88 -3.61 -11.77
C PHE A 58 1.93 -2.97 -12.66
N THR A 59 2.03 -3.48 -13.90
CA THR A 59 2.95 -3.02 -14.94
C THR A 59 2.19 -2.34 -16.09
N GLY A 60 2.86 -1.50 -16.89
CA GLY A 60 2.30 -0.95 -18.12
C GLY A 60 1.32 0.21 -17.90
N ASN A 61 0.14 0.13 -18.52
CA ASN A 61 -0.85 1.22 -18.64
C ASN A 61 -1.83 1.36 -17.45
N MET A 62 -1.60 0.63 -16.36
CA MET A 62 -2.46 0.71 -15.17
C MET A 62 -2.36 2.10 -14.51
N THR A 63 -3.44 2.49 -13.85
CA THR A 63 -3.61 3.78 -13.17
C THR A 63 -3.98 3.56 -11.70
N TRP A 64 -3.94 4.62 -10.89
CA TRP A 64 -4.37 4.54 -9.49
C TRP A 64 -5.82 4.03 -9.32
N LYS A 65 -6.68 4.17 -10.35
CA LYS A 65 -8.08 3.73 -10.28
C LYS A 65 -8.20 2.21 -10.21
N ASP A 66 -7.23 1.49 -10.74
CA ASP A 66 -7.20 0.03 -10.73
C ASP A 66 -6.99 -0.54 -9.31
N PHE A 67 -6.62 0.32 -8.34
CA PHE A 67 -6.50 -0.03 -6.93
C PHE A 67 -7.82 0.02 -6.16
N LYS A 68 -8.91 0.52 -6.76
CA LYS A 68 -10.16 0.79 -6.03
C LYS A 68 -10.72 -0.44 -5.30
N SER A 69 -10.71 -1.61 -5.94
CA SER A 69 -11.19 -2.85 -5.32
C SER A 69 -10.29 -3.31 -4.17
N GLN A 70 -8.97 -3.14 -4.28
CA GLN A 70 -8.04 -3.47 -3.20
C GLN A 70 -8.16 -2.51 -2.02
N ILE A 71 -8.31 -1.21 -2.30
CA ILE A 71 -8.58 -0.19 -1.28
C ILE A 71 -9.86 -0.57 -0.55
N GLN A 72 -10.94 -0.84 -1.28
CA GLN A 72 -12.21 -1.23 -0.68
C GLN A 72 -12.08 -2.48 0.20
N LEU A 73 -11.41 -3.53 -0.27
CA LEU A 73 -11.17 -4.74 0.50
C LEU A 73 -10.39 -4.46 1.80
N VAL A 74 -9.37 -3.60 1.75
CA VAL A 74 -8.61 -3.19 2.94
C VAL A 74 -9.52 -2.50 3.96
N HIS A 75 -10.33 -1.54 3.53
CA HIS A 75 -11.25 -0.82 4.42
C HIS A 75 -12.28 -1.77 5.04
N GLU A 76 -12.91 -2.63 4.24
CA GLU A 76 -13.88 -3.63 4.72
C GLU A 76 -13.26 -4.61 5.72
N THR A 77 -12.04 -5.11 5.45
CA THR A 77 -11.36 -6.06 6.32
C THR A 77 -10.92 -5.41 7.64
N VAL A 78 -10.37 -4.19 7.57
CA VAL A 78 -9.96 -3.46 8.78
C VAL A 78 -11.17 -3.14 9.63
N GLU A 79 -12.25 -2.65 9.03
CA GLU A 79 -13.49 -2.36 9.75
C GLU A 79 -14.06 -3.60 10.45
N ALA A 80 -14.08 -4.74 9.76
CA ALA A 80 -14.64 -5.97 10.30
C ALA A 80 -13.78 -6.61 11.42
N PHE A 81 -12.45 -6.56 11.29
CA PHE A 81 -11.58 -7.41 12.11
C PHE A 81 -10.58 -6.66 13.00
N VAL A 82 -10.20 -5.42 12.64
CA VAL A 82 -9.09 -4.72 13.28
C VAL A 82 -9.56 -3.54 14.14
N ILE A 83 -10.61 -2.82 13.73
CA ILE A 83 -11.14 -1.69 14.52
C ILE A 83 -11.56 -2.16 15.92
N GLY A 84 -11.14 -1.40 16.94
CA GLY A 84 -11.40 -1.70 18.35
C GLY A 84 -10.49 -2.76 18.97
N LYS A 85 -9.62 -3.42 18.19
CA LYS A 85 -8.63 -4.39 18.68
C LYS A 85 -7.35 -3.70 19.14
N ASN A 86 -6.63 -4.38 20.03
CA ASN A 86 -5.30 -3.95 20.45
C ASN A 86 -4.31 -4.21 19.29
N PRO A 87 -3.57 -3.20 18.79
CA PRO A 87 -2.65 -3.40 17.67
C PRO A 87 -1.46 -4.32 17.96
N PHE A 88 -1.21 -4.65 19.24
CA PHE A 88 -0.18 -5.61 19.63
C PHE A 88 -0.68 -7.07 19.66
N ASP A 89 -1.97 -7.29 19.44
CA ASP A 89 -2.59 -8.62 19.33
C ASP A 89 -2.57 -9.05 17.86
N ILE A 90 -1.41 -9.56 17.41
CA ILE A 90 -1.11 -9.81 15.99
C ILE A 90 -1.32 -11.26 15.53
N GLU A 91 -1.68 -12.16 16.46
CA GLU A 91 -1.96 -13.59 16.21
C GLU A 91 -3.47 -13.85 16.12
#